data_AF-A0A0V0GNV2-F1
#
_entry.id   AF-A0A0V0GNV2-F1
#
_cell.length_a   1.000
_cell.length_b   1.000
_cell.length_c   1.000
_cell.angle_alpha   90.00
_cell.angle_beta   90.00
_cell.angle_gamma   90.00
#
_symmetry.space_group_name_H-M   'P 1'
#
loop_
_entity.id
_entity.type
_entity.pdbx_description
1 polymer ?
#
loop_
_entity_poly.entity_id
_entity_poly.type
_entity_poly.pdbx_seq_one_letter_code
_entity_poly.pdbx_strand_id
1 'polypeptide(L)'
;MAFFSSLDQIGGFASSSSIAQEFRAGFLKLVLGTISLPINFPTTNYHRGFQGRKNIVKLLRKIIEDRRGSKEIQQDMLGFMMNEEAKKDTN
;
A
#
# COMPACT_ATOMS: atom_id res chain seq x y z
N MET A 1 -17.24 4.12 5.54
CA MET A 1 -16.33 3.11 4.98
C MET A 1 -16.10 3.35 3.48
N ALA A 2 -15.67 4.56 3.07
CA ALA A 2 -15.47 4.88 1.64
C ALA A 2 -14.00 4.71 1.23
N PHE A 3 -13.07 5.26 2.02
CA PHE A 3 -11.64 5.21 1.75
C PHE A 3 -11.05 3.79 1.66
N PHE A 4 -11.54 2.87 2.49
CA PHE A 4 -11.07 1.48 2.44
C PHE A 4 -11.67 0.71 1.27
N SER A 5 -12.89 1.05 0.85
CA SER A 5 -13.48 0.48 -0.36
C SER A 5 -12.71 0.92 -1.61
N SER A 6 -12.22 2.17 -1.65
CA SER A 6 -11.32 2.62 -2.74
C SER A 6 -9.96 1.92 -2.70
N LEU A 7 -9.45 1.52 -1.53
CA LEU A 7 -8.19 0.77 -1.45
C LEU A 7 -8.34 -0.66 -2.00
N ASP A 8 -9.49 -1.29 -1.75
CA ASP A 8 -9.86 -2.57 -2.36
C ASP A 8 -9.89 -2.46 -3.89
N GLN A 9 -10.48 -1.37 -4.41
CA GLN A 9 -10.54 -1.09 -5.84
C GLN A 9 -9.16 -0.82 -6.47
N ILE A 10 -8.25 -0.17 -5.74
CA ILE A 10 -6.92 0.18 -6.26
C ILE A 10 -6.00 -1.05 -6.34
N GLY A 11 -5.98 -1.87 -5.29
CA GLY A 11 -5.00 -2.95 -5.16
C GLY A 11 -5.58 -4.35 -5.25
N GLY A 12 -6.84 -4.49 -5.70
CA GLY A 12 -7.51 -5.79 -5.85
C GLY A 12 -7.48 -6.63 -4.57
N PHE A 13 -7.30 -5.99 -3.42
CA PHE A 13 -7.31 -6.70 -2.14
C PHE A 13 -8.73 -7.24 -1.95
N ALA A 14 -8.85 -8.41 -1.33
CA ALA A 14 -10.14 -8.75 -0.75
C ALA A 14 -10.22 -7.97 0.58
N SER A 15 -11.28 -7.19 0.77
CA SER A 15 -11.56 -6.41 2.01
C SER A 15 -11.43 -7.24 3.31
N SER A 16 -11.54 -8.57 3.23
CA SER A 16 -11.42 -9.52 4.34
C SER A 16 -10.04 -10.16 4.51
N SER A 17 -9.08 -9.88 3.64
CA SER A 17 -7.72 -10.47 3.68
C SER A 17 -6.88 -9.91 4.83
N SER A 18 -5.97 -10.73 5.38
CA SER A 18 -5.02 -10.29 6.42
C SER A 18 -4.14 -9.12 5.94
N ILE A 19 -3.84 -9.09 4.65
CA ILE A 19 -3.10 -8.02 3.96
C ILE A 19 -3.86 -6.69 4.05
N ALA A 20 -5.17 -6.69 3.80
CA ALA A 20 -5.99 -5.49 3.90
C ALA A 20 -6.04 -4.94 5.34
N GLN A 21 -6.06 -5.82 6.35
CA GLN A 21 -6.01 -5.42 7.75
C GLN A 21 -4.66 -4.81 8.14
N GLU A 22 -3.54 -5.41 7.70
CA GLU A 22 -2.20 -4.89 7.97
C GLU A 22 -1.99 -3.54 7.28
N PHE A 23 -2.43 -3.42 6.02
CA PHE A 23 -2.41 -2.16 5.29
C PHE A 23 -3.22 -1.09 6.03
N ARG A 24 -4.43 -1.42 6.48
CA ARG A 24 -5.30 -0.51 7.25
C ARG A 24 -4.62 -0.01 8.51
N ALA A 25 -4.02 -0.89 9.29
CA ALA A 25 -3.32 -0.52 10.50
C ALA A 25 -2.11 0.38 10.22
N GLY A 26 -1.34 0.08 9.16
CA GLY A 26 -0.24 0.92 8.71
C GLY A 26 -0.70 2.31 8.25
N PHE A 27 -1.77 2.36 7.47
CA PHE A 27 -2.30 3.60 6.89
C PHE A 27 -2.86 4.55 7.95
N LEU A 28 -3.58 4.05 8.96
CA LEU A 28 -4.05 4.87 10.06
C LEU A 28 -2.89 5.51 10.83
N LYS A 29 -1.82 4.74 11.09
CA LYS A 29 -0.59 5.27 11.70
C LYS A 29 0.03 6.34 10.83
N LEU A 30 0.12 6.11 9.51
CA LEU A 30 0.65 7.07 8.55
C LEU A 30 -0.11 8.39 8.59
N VAL A 31 -1.44 8.37 8.46
CA VAL A 31 -2.27 9.58 8.49
C VAL A 31 -2.10 10.34 9.79
N LEU A 32 -2.15 9.65 10.93
CA LEU A 32 -1.94 10.25 12.24
C LEU A 32 -0.54 10.86 12.39
N GLY A 33 0.49 10.24 11.80
CA GLY A 33 1.84 10.79 11.79
C GLY A 33 1.99 12.02 10.90
N THR A 34 1.33 12.04 9.74
CA THR A 34 1.37 13.17 8.79
C THR A 34 0.78 14.45 9.39
N ILE A 35 -0.29 14.33 10.17
CA ILE A 35 -0.93 15.48 10.84
C ILE A 35 -0.25 15.86 12.17
N SER A 36 0.78 15.13 12.60
CA SER A 36 1.49 15.39 13.85
C SER A 36 2.74 16.25 13.63
N LEU A 37 3.26 16.84 14.71
CA LEU A 37 4.50 17.60 14.65
C LEU A 37 5.66 16.71 14.16
N PRO A 38 6.54 17.21 13.28
CA PRO A 38 7.59 16.42 12.64
C PRO A 38 8.78 16.14 13.57
N ILE A 39 8.50 15.57 14.74
CA ILE A 39 9.47 15.28 15.80
C ILE A 39 9.57 13.76 15.95
N ASN A 40 10.73 13.21 15.58
CA ASN A 40 10.95 11.76 15.55
C ASN A 40 11.38 11.19 16.90
N PHE A 41 10.48 11.16 17.87
CA PHE A 41 10.68 10.46 19.15
C PHE A 41 9.80 9.20 19.26
N PRO A 42 10.28 8.11 19.89
CA PRO A 42 9.60 6.80 19.91
C PRO A 42 8.13 6.84 20.37
N THR A 43 7.80 7.77 21.26
CA THR A 43 6.46 7.91 21.85
C THR A 43 5.49 8.69 20.96
N THR A 44 5.99 9.46 20.00
CA THR A 44 5.20 10.41 19.19
C THR A 44 4.40 9.73 18.07
N ASN A 45 3.33 10.39 17.66
CA ASN A 45 2.56 9.98 16.49
C ASN A 45 3.37 10.07 15.19
N TYR A 46 4.31 11.01 15.09
CA TYR A 46 5.19 11.15 13.93
C TYR A 46 6.06 9.91 13.74
N HIS A 47 6.72 9.45 14.81
CA HIS A 47 7.51 8.23 14.76
C HIS A 47 6.66 7.02 14.36
N ARG A 48 5.47 6.87 14.96
CA ARG A 48 4.54 5.78 14.62
C ARG A 48 4.09 5.83 13.16
N GLY A 49 3.79 7.01 12.62
CA GLY A 49 3.42 7.17 11.22
C GLY A 49 4.57 6.94 10.26
N PHE A 50 5.79 7.30 10.63
CA PHE A 50 6.99 6.97 9.86
C PHE A 50 7.21 5.45 9.77
N GLN A 51 7.00 4.73 10.89
CA GLN A 51 7.06 3.28 10.90
C GLN A 51 5.88 2.66 10.12
N GLY A 52 4.68 3.24 10.23
CA GLY A 52 3.52 2.88 9.41
C GLY A 52 3.82 2.97 7.91
N ARG A 53 4.45 4.07 7.46
CA ARG A 53 4.91 4.24 6.07
C ARG A 53 5.82 3.10 5.63
N LYS A 54 6.85 2.78 6.43
CA LYS A 54 7.81 1.72 6.09
C LYS A 54 7.12 0.37 5.92
N ASN A 55 6.18 0.05 6.80
CA ASN A 55 5.44 -1.21 6.72
C ASN A 55 4.54 -1.26 5.49
N ILE A 56 3.82 -0.18 5.19
CA ILE A 56 3.00 -0.09 3.97
C ILE A 56 3.85 -0.29 2.72
N VAL A 57 5.00 0.39 2.62
CA VAL A 57 5.89 0.26 1.45
C VAL A 57 6.42 -1.17 1.29
N LYS A 58 6.78 -1.84 2.40
CA LYS A 58 7.19 -3.25 2.37
C LYS A 58 6.05 -4.15 1.88
N LEU A 59 4.83 -3.93 2.36
CA LEU A 59 3.66 -4.71 1.97
C LEU A 59 3.36 -4.52 0.48
N LEU A 60 3.30 -3.27 0.00
CA LEU A 60 3.08 -2.96 -1.41
C LEU A 60 4.14 -3.58 -2.32
N ARG A 61 5.41 -3.54 -1.90
CA ARG A 61 6.50 -4.19 -2.65
C ARG A 61 6.26 -5.69 -2.79
N LYS A 62 5.92 -6.36 -1.70
CA LYS A 62 5.62 -7.80 -1.72
C LYS A 62 4.47 -8.11 -2.67
N ILE A 63 3.40 -7.31 -2.66
CA ILE A 63 2.25 -7.48 -3.57
C ILE A 63 2.69 -7.35 -5.04
N ILE A 64 3.53 -6.37 -5.36
CA ILE A 64 4.04 -6.18 -6.72
C ILE A 64 4.93 -7.36 -7.14
N GLU A 65 5.79 -7.86 -6.25
CA GLU A 65 6.65 -9.02 -6.49
C GLU A 65 5.83 -10.30 -6.72
N ASP A 66 4.85 -10.56 -5.85
CA ASP A 66 3.93 -11.70 -5.97
C ASP A 66 3.15 -11.64 -7.30
N ARG A 67 2.68 -10.45 -7.70
CA ARG A 67 1.98 -10.23 -8.98
C ARG A 67 2.90 -10.40 -10.19
N ARG A 68 4.15 -9.95 -10.13
CA ARG A 68 5.15 -10.16 -11.21
C ARG A 68 5.51 -11.63 -11.38
N GLY A 69 5.50 -12.41 -10.29
CA GLY A 69 5.71 -13.85 -10.33
C GLY A 69 4.47 -14.64 -10.81
N SER A 70 3.28 -14.08 -10.61
CA SER A 70 2.04 -14.63 -11.16
C SER A 70 1.93 -14.35 -12.66
N LYS A 71 1.45 -15.32 -13.45
CA LYS A 71 1.12 -15.12 -14.88
C LYS A 71 -0.29 -14.56 -15.10
N GLU A 72 -0.96 -14.19 -14.01
CA GLU A 72 -2.35 -13.73 -14.06
C GLU A 72 -2.44 -12.25 -14.45
N ILE A 73 -3.27 -11.97 -15.45
CA ILE A 73 -3.55 -10.59 -15.88
C ILE A 73 -4.59 -10.02 -14.93
N GLN A 74 -4.16 -9.14 -14.03
CA GLN A 74 -5.07 -8.44 -13.12
C GLN A 74 -5.55 -7.15 -13.76
N GLN A 75 -6.87 -6.98 -13.86
CA GLN A 75 -7.53 -5.80 -14.45
C GLN A 75 -7.91 -4.75 -13.40
N ASP A 76 -7.12 -4.63 -12.34
CA ASP A 76 -7.24 -3.55 -11.36
C ASP A 76 -6.30 -2.39 -11.69
N MET A 77 -6.45 -1.26 -10.99
CA MET A 77 -5.63 -0.06 -11.24
C MET A 77 -4.13 -0.38 -11.17
N LEU A 78 -3.70 -1.14 -10.16
CA LEU A 78 -2.29 -1.54 -10.01
C LEU A 78 -1.81 -2.41 -11.19
N GLY A 79 -2.64 -3.36 -11.65
CA GLY A 79 -2.35 -4.18 -12.82
C GLY A 79 -2.20 -3.36 -14.10
N PHE A 80 -3.06 -2.35 -14.31
CA PHE A 80 -2.91 -1.41 -15.42
C PHE A 80 -1.58 -0.64 -15.33
N MET A 81 -1.23 -0.09 -14.15
CA MET A 81 0.03 0.64 -13.96
C MET A 81 1.26 -0.24 -14.23
N MET A 82 1.26 -1.48 -13.73
CA MET A 82 2.36 -2.43 -13.94
C MET A 82 2.53 -2.81 -15.42
N ASN A 83 1.42 -2.94 -16.17
CA ASN A 83 1.44 -3.26 -17.59
C ASN A 83 1.90 -2.07 -18.47
N GLU A 84 1.64 -0.83 -18.06
CA GLU A 84 2.14 0.35 -18.77
C GLU A 84 3.65 0.53 -18.60
N GLU A 85 4.21 0.23 -17.42
CA GLU A 85 5.67 0.22 -17.21
C GLU A 85 6.35 -0.79 -18.15
N ALA A 86 5.83 -2.02 -18.23
CA ALA A 86 6.40 -3.06 -19.09
C ALA A 86 6.44 -2.68 -20.59
N LYS A 87 5.49 -1.87 -21.07
CA LYS A 87 5.46 -1.38 -22.46
C LYS A 87 6.51 -0.31 -22.74
N LYS A 88 6.95 0.45 -21.72
CA LYS A 88 7.96 1.50 -21.86
C LYS A 88 9.39 0.95 -21.94
N ASP A 89 9.66 -0.19 -21.32
CA ASP A 89 10.99 -0.83 -21.35
C ASP A 89 11.27 -1.59 -22.66
N THR A 90 10.26 -1.75 -23.54
CA THR A 90 10.38 -2.49 -24.81
C THR A 90 10.51 -1.57 -26.04
N ASN A 91 10.63 -0.26 -25.87
CA ASN A 91 10.73 0.75 -26.93
C ASN A 91 11.95 1.65 -26.70
#